data_AF-A0A3B9T4Z4-F1
#
_entry.id   AF-A0A3B9T4Z4-F1
#
_cell.length_a   1.000
_cell.length_b   1.000
_cell.length_c   1.000
_cell.angle_alpha   90.00
_cell.angle_beta   90.00
_cell.angle_gamma   90.00
#
_symmetry.space_group_name_H-M   'P 1'
#
loop_
_entity.id
_entity.type
_entity.pdbx_description
1 polymer ?
#
loop_
_entity_poly.entity_id
_entity_poly.type
_entity_poly.pdbx_seq_one_letter_code
_entity_poly.pdbx_strand_id
1 'polypeptide(L)'
;MKHFGMLCAACAAVMLCSACGTGNKTDEMMQADMTLTVPEGFDQAYSDCLKIYFEAIEHKDFAAYQSVVYPPYLDVYADFLKENDKTVESAFDEMCTRFDEDGYESWHITELQVPEYTSDEASTDAFFQAFVAGNVFDDAFVEQCKKDAQELQDVKFSLYVLYQGDEEAVPVAENKEILMVKTSDGTYLFG
;
A
#
# COMPACT_ATOMS: atom_id res chain seq x y z
N MET A 1 -16.02 41.28 -24.73
CA MET A 1 -17.28 40.97 -24.03
C MET A 1 -16.95 40.76 -22.57
N LYS A 2 -17.61 41.50 -21.67
CA LYS A 2 -17.41 41.47 -20.22
C LYS A 2 -18.48 40.58 -19.57
N HIS A 3 -18.13 39.97 -18.43
CA HIS A 3 -18.99 39.58 -17.28
C HIS A 3 -19.92 38.35 -17.43
N PHE A 4 -20.24 37.52 -16.41
CA PHE A 4 -20.08 37.57 -14.94
C PHE A 4 -20.36 36.17 -14.29
N GLY A 5 -19.81 35.93 -13.09
CA GLY A 5 -20.29 34.98 -12.04
C GLY A 5 -19.23 33.94 -11.65
N MET A 6 -18.43 34.02 -10.57
CA MET A 6 -18.56 34.46 -9.16
C MET A 6 -19.55 33.61 -8.32
N LEU A 7 -19.02 32.69 -7.50
CA LEU A 7 -19.08 32.64 -6.01
C LEU A 7 -18.59 31.26 -5.50
N CYS A 8 -17.51 31.23 -4.70
CA CYS A 8 -17.47 30.91 -3.24
C CYS A 8 -17.57 29.40 -2.91
N ALA A 9 -16.85 28.81 -1.95
CA ALA A 9 -15.83 29.27 -1.02
C ALA A 9 -15.22 28.04 -0.29
N ALA A 10 -13.98 28.22 0.18
CA ALA A 10 -13.42 27.66 1.42
C ALA A 10 -13.20 26.14 1.54
N CYS A 11 -11.92 25.75 1.49
CA CYS A 11 -11.23 25.26 2.69
C CYS A 11 -9.72 25.50 2.53
N ALA A 12 -9.21 26.51 3.22
CA ALA A 12 -7.79 26.71 3.44
C ALA A 12 -7.59 26.83 4.95
N ALA A 13 -6.89 25.85 5.52
CA ALA A 13 -6.28 25.88 6.84
C ALA A 13 -4.99 25.04 6.70
N VAL A 14 -3.78 25.65 6.65
CA VAL A 14 -2.95 26.08 7.81
C VAL A 14 -2.23 24.84 8.41
N MET A 15 -0.90 24.71 8.55
CA MET A 15 0.21 25.68 8.61
C MET A 15 1.59 24.95 8.73
N LEU A 16 2.68 25.70 8.42
CA LEU A 16 4.06 25.72 9.00
C LEU A 16 5.11 24.70 8.48
N CYS A 17 6.39 25.02 8.26
CA CYS A 17 7.17 26.25 8.45
C CYS A 17 8.47 26.22 7.60
N SER A 18 9.06 27.41 7.41
CA SER A 18 10.19 27.76 6.54
C SER A 18 11.56 27.17 6.91
N ALA A 19 12.40 26.99 5.89
CA ALA A 19 13.84 27.33 5.96
C ALA A 19 14.35 27.85 4.60
N CYS A 20 14.95 29.04 4.61
CA CYS A 20 15.64 29.63 3.46
C CYS A 20 16.94 28.86 3.15
N GLY A 21 17.14 28.50 1.89
CA GLY A 21 18.41 28.00 1.37
C GLY A 21 18.53 28.30 -0.12
N THR A 22 19.52 29.10 -0.49
CA THR A 22 19.83 29.51 -1.87
C THR A 22 20.54 28.39 -2.62
N GLY A 23 20.05 27.97 -3.80
CA GLY A 23 20.89 27.30 -4.79
C GLY A 23 20.24 26.20 -5.62
N ASN A 24 20.27 26.40 -6.94
CA ASN A 24 20.02 25.49 -8.07
C ASN A 24 18.61 24.92 -8.29
N LYS A 25 18.07 25.33 -9.44
CA LYS A 25 16.89 24.76 -10.10
C LYS A 25 17.20 23.36 -10.60
N THR A 26 16.93 22.37 -9.77
CA THR A 26 16.29 21.14 -10.22
C THR A 26 14.79 21.39 -10.05
N ASP A 27 13.99 21.13 -11.07
CA ASP A 27 12.54 21.08 -10.91
C ASP A 27 12.25 19.92 -9.94
N GLU A 28 12.26 20.20 -8.64
CA GLU A 28 11.67 19.34 -7.63
C GLU A 28 10.18 19.32 -7.95
N MET A 29 9.75 18.26 -8.65
CA MET A 29 8.33 17.92 -8.69
C MET A 29 7.90 17.83 -7.23
N MET A 30 7.07 18.77 -6.78
CA MET A 30 6.25 18.54 -5.60
C MET A 30 5.32 17.38 -5.94
N GLN A 31 5.77 16.15 -5.73
CA GLN A 31 4.90 14.98 -5.71
C GLN A 31 3.87 15.25 -4.62
N ALA A 32 2.60 15.32 -5.02
CA ALA A 32 1.53 15.36 -4.04
C ALA A 32 1.48 13.99 -3.36
N ASP A 33 1.36 13.97 -2.04
CA ASP A 33 1.19 12.73 -1.29
C ASP A 33 0.03 11.91 -1.89
N MET A 34 0.20 10.58 -1.93
CA MET A 34 -0.84 9.65 -2.38
C MET A 34 -2.16 9.93 -1.64
N THR A 35 -3.25 10.07 -2.39
CA THR A 35 -4.60 10.17 -1.80
C THR A 35 -5.11 8.77 -1.47
N LEU A 36 -5.62 8.58 -0.25
CA LEU A 36 -6.27 7.34 0.18
C LEU A 36 -7.78 7.59 0.36
N THR A 37 -8.59 6.93 -0.46
CA THR A 37 -10.05 6.95 -0.38
C THR A 37 -10.54 5.67 0.27
N VAL A 38 -11.16 5.75 1.45
CA VAL A 38 -11.64 4.60 2.23
C VAL A 38 -13.12 4.75 2.60
N PRO A 39 -13.84 3.65 2.90
CA PRO A 39 -15.23 3.72 3.33
C PRO A 39 -15.34 4.29 4.75
N GLU A 40 -16.54 4.75 5.11
CA GLU A 40 -16.81 5.19 6.49
C GLU A 40 -16.57 4.05 7.49
N GLY A 41 -15.90 4.36 8.60
CA GLY A 41 -15.60 3.40 9.66
C GLY A 41 -14.38 2.52 9.41
N PHE A 42 -13.68 2.68 8.28
CA PHE A 42 -12.41 1.99 8.04
C PHE A 42 -11.35 2.44 9.07
N ASP A 43 -10.67 1.47 9.68
CA ASP A 43 -9.73 1.75 10.78
C ASP A 43 -8.55 2.60 10.29
N GLN A 44 -8.17 3.60 11.10
CA GLN A 44 -7.04 4.46 10.80
C GLN A 44 -5.72 3.68 10.75
N ALA A 45 -5.54 2.66 11.60
CA ALA A 45 -4.33 1.85 11.61
C ALA A 45 -4.17 1.02 10.33
N TYR A 46 -5.28 0.57 9.71
CA TYR A 46 -5.23 -0.05 8.39
C TYR A 46 -4.88 0.98 7.32
N SER A 47 -5.47 2.17 7.39
CA SER A 47 -5.15 3.27 6.47
C SER A 47 -3.67 3.64 6.50
N ASP A 48 -3.09 3.76 7.69
CA ASP A 48 -1.67 4.10 7.88
C ASP A 48 -0.75 2.98 7.38
N CYS A 49 -1.11 1.72 7.65
CA CYS A 49 -0.37 0.55 7.18
C CYS A 49 -0.34 0.46 5.64
N LEU A 50 -1.50 0.68 4.98
CA LEU A 50 -1.58 0.71 3.51
C LEU A 50 -0.73 1.83 2.92
N LYS A 51 -0.77 3.03 3.51
CA LYS A 51 0.06 4.15 3.04
C LYS A 51 1.54 3.83 3.08
N ILE A 52 2.03 3.38 4.25
CA ILE A 52 3.44 3.01 4.39
C ILE A 52 3.84 1.92 3.38
N TYR A 53 2.98 0.92 3.16
CA TYR A 53 3.26 -0.15 2.21
C TYR A 53 3.42 0.35 0.77
N PHE A 54 2.49 1.16 0.28
CA PHE A 54 2.53 1.65 -1.10
C PHE A 54 3.58 2.76 -1.29
N GLU A 55 3.78 3.64 -0.30
CA GLU A 55 4.88 4.61 -0.31
C GLU A 55 6.25 3.91 -0.29
N ALA A 56 6.39 2.80 0.44
CA ALA A 56 7.60 2.00 0.42
C ALA A 56 7.90 1.46 -0.99
N ILE A 57 6.87 1.03 -1.73
CA ILE A 57 7.01 0.56 -3.11
C ILE A 57 7.43 1.71 -4.04
N GLU A 58 6.77 2.87 -3.95
CA GLU A 58 7.11 4.05 -4.75
C GLU A 58 8.56 4.51 -4.52
N HIS A 59 9.01 4.51 -3.27
CA HIS A 59 10.33 5.00 -2.89
C HIS A 59 11.41 3.92 -2.85
N LYS A 60 11.07 2.67 -3.18
CA LYS A 60 11.96 1.50 -3.08
C LYS A 60 12.57 1.36 -1.67
N ASP A 61 11.78 1.66 -0.64
CA ASP A 61 12.18 1.59 0.77
C ASP A 61 11.83 0.22 1.36
N PHE A 62 12.78 -0.70 1.26
CA PHE A 62 12.61 -2.06 1.79
C PHE A 62 12.39 -2.09 3.31
N ALA A 63 12.99 -1.16 4.06
CA ALA A 63 12.85 -1.15 5.52
C ALA A 63 11.44 -0.72 5.94
N ALA A 64 10.88 0.29 5.26
CA ALA A 64 9.49 0.69 5.45
C ALA A 64 8.53 -0.45 5.08
N TYR A 65 8.75 -1.11 3.94
CA TYR A 65 7.99 -2.29 3.52
C TYR A 65 8.00 -3.39 4.60
N GLN A 66 9.19 -3.78 5.06
CA GLN A 66 9.32 -4.81 6.10
C GLN A 66 8.62 -4.44 7.41
N SER A 67 8.52 -3.15 7.73
CA SER A 67 7.92 -2.69 8.99
C SER A 67 6.40 -2.90 9.06
N VAL A 68 5.74 -3.03 7.90
CA VAL A 68 4.28 -3.17 7.79
C VAL A 68 3.83 -4.51 7.19
N VAL A 69 4.76 -5.37 6.79
CA VAL A 69 4.43 -6.75 6.39
C VAL A 69 4.54 -7.67 7.60
N TYR A 70 3.56 -8.57 7.76
CA TYR A 70 3.43 -9.43 8.92
C TYR A 70 4.69 -10.30 9.10
N PRO A 71 5.45 -10.18 10.21
CA PRO A 71 6.76 -10.83 10.32
C PRO A 71 6.74 -12.36 10.16
N PRO A 72 5.79 -13.11 10.77
CA PRO A 72 5.68 -14.55 10.52
C PRO A 72 5.43 -14.90 9.05
N TYR A 73 4.75 -14.03 8.29
CA TYR A 73 4.59 -14.20 6.85
C TYR A 73 5.91 -13.99 6.11
N LEU A 74 6.69 -12.97 6.48
CA LEU A 74 8.02 -12.75 5.90
C LEU A 74 8.96 -13.93 6.13
N ASP A 75 8.90 -14.60 7.28
CA ASP A 75 9.70 -15.79 7.55
C ASP A 75 9.36 -16.94 6.60
N VAL A 76 8.06 -17.23 6.42
CA VAL A 76 7.57 -18.25 5.47
C VAL A 76 7.94 -17.89 4.03
N TYR A 77 7.74 -16.63 3.66
CA TYR A 77 8.06 -16.13 2.32
C TYR A 77 9.57 -16.20 2.03
N ALA A 78 10.40 -15.87 3.02
CA ALA A 78 11.85 -15.97 2.91
C ALA A 78 12.30 -17.42 2.68
N ASP A 79 11.68 -18.39 3.34
CA ASP A 79 12.00 -19.81 3.11
C ASP A 79 11.59 -20.27 1.72
N PHE A 80 10.41 -19.87 1.23
CA PHE A 80 9.99 -20.12 -0.15
C PHE A 80 10.93 -19.50 -1.19
N LEU A 81 11.39 -18.27 -0.96
CA LEU A 81 12.32 -17.58 -1.87
C LEU A 81 13.70 -18.22 -1.89
N LYS A 82 14.20 -18.76 -0.77
CA LYS A 82 15.47 -19.48 -0.71
C LYS A 82 15.48 -20.71 -1.61
N GLU A 83 14.35 -21.40 -1.76
CA GLU A 83 14.23 -22.53 -2.71
C GLU A 83 14.44 -22.11 -4.17
N ASN A 84 14.33 -20.82 -4.46
CA ASN A 84 14.48 -20.21 -5.77
C ASN A 84 15.69 -19.26 -5.87
N ASP A 85 16.67 -19.38 -4.95
CA ASP A 85 17.86 -18.52 -4.87
C ASP A 85 17.56 -17.01 -4.77
N LYS A 86 16.44 -16.63 -4.14
CA LYS A 86 16.01 -15.23 -3.93
C LYS A 86 15.98 -14.84 -2.45
N THR A 87 16.09 -13.55 -2.20
CA THR A 87 15.84 -12.92 -0.90
C THR A 87 14.53 -12.11 -0.93
N VAL A 88 13.96 -11.84 0.24
CA VAL A 88 12.78 -10.96 0.35
C VAL A 88 13.06 -9.58 -0.28
N GLU A 89 14.24 -9.01 -0.04
CA GLU A 89 14.67 -7.73 -0.64
C GLU A 89 14.70 -7.80 -2.17
N SER A 90 15.28 -8.85 -2.75
CA SER A 90 15.28 -9.00 -4.22
C SER A 90 13.88 -9.19 -4.80
N ALA A 91 12.97 -9.83 -4.07
CA ALA A 91 11.58 -9.99 -4.50
C ALA A 91 10.80 -8.67 -4.37
N PHE A 92 11.09 -7.87 -3.35
CA PHE A 92 10.59 -6.51 -3.19
C PHE A 92 11.08 -5.60 -4.32
N ASP A 93 12.36 -5.67 -4.68
CA ASP A 93 12.91 -4.93 -5.82
C ASP A 93 12.18 -5.31 -7.12
N GLU A 94 11.99 -6.61 -7.37
CA GLU A 94 11.20 -7.10 -8.51
C GLU A 94 9.77 -6.56 -8.49
N MET A 95 9.12 -6.49 -7.33
CA MET A 95 7.79 -5.90 -7.19
C MET A 95 7.78 -4.41 -7.54
N CYS A 96 8.76 -3.64 -7.07
CA CYS A 96 8.88 -2.22 -7.39
C CYS A 96 9.06 -1.97 -8.89
N THR A 97 9.81 -2.84 -9.58
CA THR A 97 10.02 -2.71 -11.03
C THR A 97 8.78 -3.00 -11.88
N ARG A 98 7.70 -3.56 -11.30
CA ARG A 98 6.46 -3.84 -12.05
C ARG A 98 5.75 -2.58 -12.53
N PHE A 99 6.06 -1.44 -11.93
CA PHE A 99 5.51 -0.16 -12.31
C PHE A 99 6.38 0.55 -13.36
N ASP A 100 7.61 0.10 -13.58
CA ASP A 100 8.48 0.66 -14.61
C ASP A 100 7.93 0.28 -16.00
N GLU A 101 7.44 1.27 -16.76
CA GLU A 101 6.90 1.07 -18.10
C GLU A 101 7.83 1.63 -19.19
N ASP A 102 7.95 0.89 -20.30
CA ASP A 102 8.77 1.28 -21.45
C ASP A 102 8.32 2.65 -21.99
N GLY A 103 9.24 3.61 -22.01
CA GLY A 103 8.99 4.96 -22.54
C GLY A 103 8.74 6.02 -21.48
N TYR A 104 8.65 5.64 -20.21
CA TYR A 104 8.51 6.57 -19.08
C TYR A 104 9.80 6.62 -18.25
N GLU A 105 10.16 7.83 -17.80
CA GLU A 105 11.36 8.04 -16.97
C GLU A 105 11.09 7.80 -15.48
N SER A 106 9.88 8.10 -15.02
CA SER A 106 9.46 7.91 -13.63
C SER A 106 7.94 7.79 -13.54
N TRP A 107 7.48 7.37 -12.36
CA TRP A 107 6.09 7.21 -12.00
C TRP A 107 5.91 7.52 -10.51
N HIS A 108 4.68 7.83 -10.10
CA HIS A 108 4.31 7.95 -8.69
C HIS A 108 2.87 7.52 -8.47
N ILE A 109 2.55 7.09 -7.25
CA ILE A 109 1.21 6.67 -6.89
C ILE A 109 0.38 7.91 -6.58
N THR A 110 -0.73 8.07 -7.29
CA THR A 110 -1.62 9.23 -7.09
C THR A 110 -2.77 8.90 -6.15
N GLU A 111 -3.33 7.70 -6.28
CA GLU A 111 -4.52 7.32 -5.53
C GLU A 111 -4.51 5.82 -5.19
N LEU A 112 -4.89 5.54 -3.94
CA LEU A 112 -5.31 4.23 -3.48
C LEU A 112 -6.78 4.30 -3.07
N GLN A 113 -7.61 3.47 -3.69
CA GLN A 113 -9.03 3.36 -3.38
C GLN A 113 -9.29 2.04 -2.67
N VAL A 114 -10.00 2.08 -1.55
CA VAL A 114 -10.51 0.92 -0.83
C VAL A 114 -12.04 0.95 -0.91
N PRO A 115 -12.67 0.33 -1.92
CA PRO A 115 -14.13 0.38 -2.06
C PRO A 115 -14.87 -0.54 -1.09
N GLU A 116 -14.25 -1.64 -0.67
CA GLU A 116 -14.87 -2.70 0.12
C GLU A 116 -13.84 -3.35 1.05
N TYR A 117 -14.29 -3.71 2.24
CA TYR A 117 -13.56 -4.56 3.18
C TYR A 117 -14.56 -5.44 3.95
N THR A 118 -14.10 -6.53 4.55
CA THR A 118 -14.93 -7.38 5.39
C THR A 118 -15.46 -6.64 6.63
N SER A 119 -16.72 -6.18 6.60
CA SER A 119 -17.28 -5.41 7.73
C SER A 119 -17.33 -6.19 9.05
N ASP A 120 -17.44 -7.52 8.97
CA ASP A 120 -17.29 -8.45 10.09
C ASP A 120 -15.93 -9.15 9.93
N GLU A 121 -15.19 -9.33 11.04
CA GLU A 121 -13.86 -9.97 11.04
C GLU A 121 -13.80 -11.18 10.09
N ALA A 122 -12.83 -11.16 9.18
CA ALA A 122 -12.62 -12.28 8.26
C ALA A 122 -12.31 -13.54 9.06
N SER A 123 -13.03 -14.63 8.77
CA SER A 123 -12.74 -15.91 9.40
C SER A 123 -11.37 -16.40 8.91
N THR A 124 -10.41 -16.43 9.83
CA THR A 124 -9.08 -17.02 9.61
C THR A 124 -9.17 -18.42 9.01
N ASP A 125 -10.08 -19.26 9.53
CA ASP A 125 -10.35 -20.60 9.00
C ASP A 125 -10.81 -20.58 7.54
N ALA A 126 -11.80 -19.75 7.20
CA ALA A 126 -12.33 -19.68 5.84
C ALA A 126 -11.32 -19.10 4.86
N PHE A 127 -10.58 -18.07 5.27
CA PHE A 127 -9.58 -17.41 4.44
C PHE A 127 -8.42 -18.36 4.13
N PHE A 128 -7.81 -18.96 5.15
CA PHE A 128 -6.64 -19.83 4.96
C PHE A 128 -6.99 -21.18 4.34
N GLN A 129 -8.27 -21.58 4.30
CA GLN A 129 -8.69 -22.85 3.74
C GLN A 129 -8.16 -23.08 2.31
N ALA A 130 -8.21 -22.07 1.45
CA ALA A 130 -7.73 -22.17 0.07
C ALA A 130 -6.20 -22.31 0.00
N PHE A 131 -5.48 -21.61 0.88
CA PHE A 131 -4.02 -21.62 0.91
C PHE A 131 -3.47 -22.92 1.49
N VAL A 132 -4.08 -23.45 2.54
CA VAL A 132 -3.74 -24.77 3.10
C VAL A 132 -4.03 -25.87 2.08
N ALA A 133 -5.19 -25.83 1.42
CA ALA A 133 -5.52 -26.79 0.35
C ALA A 133 -4.54 -26.70 -0.84
N GLY A 134 -4.00 -25.52 -1.09
CA GLY A 134 -2.98 -25.26 -2.11
C GLY A 134 -1.53 -25.55 -1.67
N ASN A 135 -1.30 -26.00 -0.44
CA ASN A 135 0.03 -26.13 0.18
C ASN A 135 0.87 -24.83 0.14
N VAL A 136 0.21 -23.67 0.17
CA VAL A 136 0.88 -22.35 0.19
C VAL A 136 1.30 -21.98 1.61
N PHE A 137 0.43 -22.25 2.58
CA PHE A 137 0.71 -22.09 4.00
C PHE A 137 0.47 -23.41 4.73
N ASP A 138 1.33 -23.72 5.70
CA ASP A 138 1.15 -24.90 6.53
C ASP A 138 0.23 -24.62 7.74
N ASP A 139 -0.22 -25.69 8.39
CA ASP A 139 -1.08 -25.60 9.58
C ASP A 139 -0.40 -24.82 10.72
N ALA A 140 0.94 -24.86 10.81
CA ALA A 140 1.68 -24.19 11.88
C ALA A 140 1.62 -22.66 11.73
N PHE A 141 1.81 -22.15 10.52
CA PHE A 141 1.66 -20.73 10.19
C PHE A 141 0.23 -20.26 10.44
N VAL A 142 -0.77 -21.02 9.98
CA VAL A 142 -2.18 -20.67 10.17
C VAL A 142 -2.54 -20.60 11.65
N GLU A 143 -2.10 -21.57 12.45
CA GLU A 143 -2.31 -21.55 13.91
C GLU A 143 -1.54 -20.44 14.62
N GLN A 144 -0.39 -20.01 14.09
CA GLN A 144 0.32 -18.83 14.59
C GLN A 144 -0.48 -17.55 14.31
N CYS A 145 -0.92 -17.36 13.07
CA CYS A 145 -1.75 -16.21 12.68
C CYS A 145 -3.03 -16.12 13.52
N LYS A 146 -3.71 -17.24 13.79
CA LYS A 146 -4.91 -17.27 14.65
C LYS A 146 -4.64 -16.85 16.09
N LYS A 147 -3.45 -17.11 16.61
CA LYS A 147 -3.07 -16.73 17.98
C LYS A 147 -2.75 -15.25 18.08
N ASP A 148 -2.13 -14.70 17.04
CA ASP A 148 -1.66 -13.31 17.04
C ASP A 148 -2.76 -12.33 16.62
N ALA A 149 -3.65 -12.76 15.71
CA ALA A 149 -4.71 -11.93 15.17
C ALA A 149 -5.76 -11.59 16.23
N GLN A 150 -5.90 -10.30 16.50
CA GLN A 150 -7.06 -9.72 17.19
C GLN A 150 -8.17 -9.41 16.20
N GLU A 151 -7.80 -9.04 14.98
CA GLU A 151 -8.71 -8.71 13.90
C GLU A 151 -8.06 -9.10 12.57
N LEU A 152 -8.86 -9.62 11.63
CA LEU A 152 -8.41 -9.95 10.28
C LEU A 152 -9.37 -9.29 9.29
N GLN A 153 -8.82 -8.65 8.27
CA GLN A 153 -9.56 -7.91 7.26
C GLN A 153 -9.12 -8.29 5.86
N ASP A 154 -10.07 -8.71 5.04
CA ASP A 154 -9.89 -8.82 3.60
C ASP A 154 -10.29 -7.47 2.96
N VAL A 155 -9.34 -6.80 2.34
CA VAL A 155 -9.47 -5.43 1.84
C VAL A 155 -9.34 -5.44 0.33
N LYS A 156 -10.39 -5.00 -0.37
CA LYS A 156 -10.31 -4.75 -1.80
C LYS A 156 -9.71 -3.39 -2.05
N PHE A 157 -8.84 -3.29 -3.04
CA PHE A 157 -8.22 -2.04 -3.44
C PHE A 157 -8.05 -1.87 -4.95
N SER A 158 -7.94 -0.62 -5.36
CA SER A 158 -7.47 -0.21 -6.68
C SER A 158 -6.37 0.86 -6.53
N LEU A 159 -5.32 0.75 -7.33
CA LEU A 159 -4.14 1.61 -7.30
C LEU A 159 -3.99 2.34 -8.63
N TYR A 160 -3.75 3.64 -8.54
CA TYR A 160 -3.57 4.53 -9.69
C TYR A 160 -2.19 5.18 -9.64
N VAL A 161 -1.54 5.21 -10.80
CA VAL A 161 -0.20 5.75 -10.98
C VAL A 161 -0.22 6.80 -12.09
N LEU A 162 0.51 7.89 -11.88
CA LEU A 162 0.78 8.88 -12.91
C LEU A 162 2.21 8.73 -13.40
N TYR A 163 2.33 8.42 -14.69
CA TYR A 163 3.61 8.35 -15.38
C TYR A 163 4.08 9.74 -15.82
N GLN A 164 5.39 9.97 -15.73
CA GLN A 164 5.98 11.26 -16.08
C GLN A 164 5.71 11.59 -17.56
N GLY A 165 5.03 12.72 -17.79
CA GLY A 165 4.69 13.21 -19.12
C GLY A 165 3.22 13.00 -19.49
N ASP A 166 2.49 12.17 -18.74
CA ASP A 166 1.05 12.00 -18.91
C ASP A 166 0.25 13.08 -18.17
N GLU A 167 -0.98 13.31 -18.64
CA GLU A 167 -1.91 14.27 -18.04
C GLU A 167 -2.84 13.60 -17.01
N GLU A 168 -3.05 12.29 -17.11
CA GLU A 168 -4.01 11.53 -16.30
C GLU A 168 -3.36 10.29 -15.70
N ALA A 169 -3.72 9.96 -14.46
CA ALA A 169 -3.30 8.73 -13.80
C ALA A 169 -4.03 7.53 -14.42
N VAL A 170 -3.34 6.39 -14.47
CA VAL A 170 -3.87 5.13 -15.00
C VAL A 170 -4.01 4.10 -13.88
N PRO A 171 -5.04 3.24 -13.93
CA PRO A 171 -5.14 2.13 -12.99
C PRO A 171 -4.09 1.06 -13.30
N VAL A 172 -3.26 0.73 -12.32
CA VAL A 172 -2.21 -0.30 -12.42
C VAL A 172 -2.56 -1.56 -11.62
N ALA A 173 -3.51 -1.44 -10.68
CA ALA A 173 -4.16 -2.56 -10.02
C ALA A 173 -5.63 -2.23 -9.81
N GLU A 174 -6.54 -3.08 -10.26
CA GLU A 174 -7.97 -2.87 -10.09
C GLU A 174 -8.62 -4.06 -9.39
N ASN A 175 -9.43 -3.77 -8.37
CA ASN A 175 -10.19 -4.76 -7.60
C ASN A 175 -9.31 -5.93 -7.13
N LYS A 176 -8.11 -5.61 -6.64
CA LYS A 176 -7.21 -6.56 -6.01
C LYS A 176 -7.57 -6.71 -4.54
N GLU A 177 -7.19 -7.82 -3.95
CA GLU A 177 -7.43 -8.13 -2.54
C GLU A 177 -6.08 -8.11 -1.82
N ILE A 178 -6.08 -7.55 -0.61
CA ILE A 178 -4.94 -7.60 0.29
C ILE A 178 -5.46 -7.91 1.70
N LEU A 179 -4.78 -8.82 2.37
CA LEU A 179 -5.17 -9.21 3.73
C LEU A 179 -4.43 -8.33 4.72
N MET A 180 -5.15 -7.87 5.73
CA MET A 180 -4.61 -7.10 6.85
C MET A 180 -4.89 -7.83 8.15
N VAL A 181 -3.90 -7.85 9.05
CA VAL A 181 -4.04 -8.37 10.41
C VAL A 181 -3.70 -7.29 11.41
N LYS A 182 -4.58 -7.14 12.39
CA LYS A 182 -4.28 -6.41 13.62
C LYS A 182 -3.91 -7.41 14.69
N THR A 183 -2.80 -7.14 15.36
CA THR A 183 -2.24 -7.94 16.44
C THR A 183 -2.07 -7.07 17.68
N SER A 184 -1.54 -7.62 18.77
CA SER A 184 -1.28 -6.83 19.98
C SER A 184 -0.16 -5.79 19.83
N ASP A 185 0.75 -5.94 18.86
CA ASP A 185 1.91 -5.07 18.68
C ASP A 185 1.85 -4.20 17.42
N GLY A 186 0.93 -4.46 16.50
CA GLY A 186 0.71 -3.59 15.35
C GLY A 186 -0.34 -4.05 14.36
N THR A 187 -0.42 -3.31 13.26
CA THR A 187 -1.24 -3.61 12.08
C THR A 187 -0.32 -3.92 10.92
N TYR A 188 -0.57 -5.04 10.25
CA TYR A 188 0.30 -5.58 9.22
C TYR A 188 -0.49 -6.05 8.00
N LEU A 189 0.20 -6.13 6.87
CA LEU A 189 -0.26 -6.71 5.61
C LEU A 189 0.31 -8.12 5.43
N PHE A 190 -0.45 -8.98 4.75
CA PHE A 190 0.11 -10.12 4.04
C PHE A 190 0.36 -9.65 2.60
N GLY A 191 1.62 -9.64 2.19
CA GLY A 191 2.05 -9.14 0.87
C GLY A 191 1.76 -10.10 -0.26
#